data_AF-A0A2A5AU80-F1
#
_entry.id   AF-A0A2A5AU80-F1
#
_cell.length_a   1.000
_cell.length_b   1.000
_cell.length_c   1.000
_cell.angle_alpha   90.00
_cell.angle_beta   90.00
_cell.angle_gamma   90.00
#
_symmetry.space_group_name_H-M   'P 1'
#
loop_
_entity.id
_entity.type
_entity.pdbx_description
1 polymer ?
#
loop_
_entity_poly.entity_id
_entity_poly.type
_entity_poly.pdbx_seq_one_letter_code
_entity_poly.pdbx_strand_id
1 'polypeptide(L)'
;MTLFKNILSTILITGIFALHPSLNKGETPITYLQYFVYGNSLDISTSNTIDKNLLEIRWMCKTQNIACKDLVIFKNGKIINAIPSEKGNQKLVVYYNHRKVGEIPQNKTIKAQAHQYRIELLSKNNSLFFKGEIIGPSPYKGRPTTILSVASL
;
A
#
# COMPACT_ATOMS: atom_id res chain seq x y z
N MET A 1 -22.93 -37.31 -7.54
CA MET A 1 -23.04 -35.82 -7.55
C MET A 1 -22.28 -35.13 -6.43
N THR A 2 -22.21 -35.70 -5.22
CA THR A 2 -21.48 -35.12 -4.07
C THR A 2 -19.97 -35.07 -4.28
N LEU A 3 -19.35 -36.14 -4.83
CA LEU A 3 -17.90 -36.18 -5.07
C LEU A 3 -17.42 -35.09 -6.05
N PHE A 4 -18.15 -34.90 -7.16
CA PHE A 4 -17.81 -33.91 -8.18
C PHE A 4 -18.01 -32.47 -7.68
N LYS A 5 -19.08 -32.21 -6.90
CA LYS A 5 -19.28 -30.93 -6.22
C LYS A 5 -18.18 -30.64 -5.19
N ASN A 6 -17.74 -31.66 -4.46
CA ASN A 6 -16.66 -31.52 -3.49
C ASN A 6 -15.33 -31.23 -4.18
N ILE A 7 -14.97 -31.96 -5.24
CA ILE A 7 -13.76 -31.71 -6.03
C ILE A 7 -13.75 -30.30 -6.61
N LEU A 8 -14.87 -29.86 -7.20
CA LEU A 8 -14.99 -28.52 -7.77
C LEU A 8 -14.83 -27.44 -6.69
N SER A 9 -15.46 -27.62 -5.54
CA SER A 9 -15.33 -26.70 -4.40
C SER A 9 -13.89 -26.66 -3.85
N THR A 10 -13.23 -27.81 -3.72
CA THR A 10 -11.84 -27.89 -3.27
C THR A 10 -10.88 -27.23 -4.27
N ILE A 11 -11.09 -27.41 -5.57
CA ILE A 11 -10.30 -26.74 -6.63
C ILE A 11 -10.52 -25.22 -6.57
N LEU A 12 -11.76 -24.77 -6.35
CA LEU A 12 -12.06 -23.35 -6.23
C LEU A 12 -11.33 -22.72 -5.03
N ILE A 13 -11.40 -23.37 -3.86
CA ILE A 13 -10.78 -22.88 -2.63
C ILE A 13 -9.25 -22.92 -2.74
N THR A 14 -8.67 -24.04 -3.19
CA THR A 14 -7.22 -24.15 -3.37
C THR A 14 -6.69 -23.20 -4.46
N GLY A 15 -7.48 -22.96 -5.51
CA GLY A 15 -7.21 -21.93 -6.52
C GLY A 15 -7.15 -20.54 -5.92
N ILE A 16 -8.10 -20.15 -5.07
CA ILE A 16 -8.10 -18.85 -4.39
C ILE A 16 -6.87 -18.69 -3.49
N PHE A 17 -6.49 -19.73 -2.73
CA PHE A 17 -5.29 -19.68 -1.89
C PHE A 17 -4.02 -19.61 -2.72
N ALA A 18 -3.87 -20.44 -3.75
CA ALA A 18 -2.73 -20.39 -4.67
C ALA A 18 -2.63 -19.04 -5.41
N LEU A 19 -3.75 -18.36 -5.61
CA LEU A 19 -3.83 -17.01 -6.17
C LEU A 19 -3.68 -15.89 -5.11
N HIS A 20 -3.48 -16.19 -3.84
CA HIS A 20 -3.24 -15.16 -2.84
C HIS A 20 -1.85 -14.52 -3.04
N PRO A 21 -1.73 -13.17 -3.12
CA PRO A 21 -0.46 -12.49 -3.40
C PRO A 21 0.68 -12.84 -2.45
N SER A 22 0.39 -13.13 -1.17
CA SER A 22 1.42 -13.45 -0.18
C SER A 22 2.18 -14.76 -0.44
N LEU A 23 1.62 -15.67 -1.25
CA LEU A 23 2.19 -17.00 -1.51
C LEU A 23 3.09 -17.05 -2.76
N ASN A 24 3.01 -16.06 -3.66
CA ASN A 24 3.80 -16.03 -4.89
C ASN A 24 4.73 -14.81 -4.93
N LYS A 25 5.94 -15.03 -4.43
CA LYS A 25 6.98 -14.00 -4.31
C LYS A 25 7.93 -13.91 -5.50
N GLY A 26 7.81 -14.83 -6.48
CA GLY A 26 8.67 -14.89 -7.67
C GLY A 26 8.11 -14.13 -8.88
N GLU A 27 8.90 -14.06 -9.96
CA GLU A 27 8.48 -13.53 -11.26
C GLU A 27 7.92 -14.67 -12.11
N THR A 28 6.64 -15.00 -11.92
CA THR A 28 5.96 -16.09 -12.64
C THR A 28 4.70 -15.59 -13.33
N PRO A 29 4.16 -16.32 -14.33
CA PRO A 29 2.86 -15.99 -14.92
C PRO A 29 1.73 -15.88 -13.90
N ILE A 30 1.80 -16.67 -12.83
CA ILE A 30 0.83 -16.64 -11.73
C ILE A 30 0.90 -15.28 -11.01
N THR A 31 2.11 -14.78 -10.72
CA THR A 31 2.30 -13.47 -10.10
C THR A 31 1.67 -12.35 -10.92
N TYR A 32 1.80 -12.41 -12.25
CA TYR A 32 1.18 -11.44 -13.15
C TYR A 32 -0.35 -11.50 -13.12
N LEU A 33 -0.92 -12.71 -13.19
CA LEU A 33 -2.37 -12.93 -13.08
C LEU A 33 -2.92 -12.45 -11.73
N GLN A 34 -2.21 -12.75 -10.63
CA GLN A 34 -2.57 -12.25 -9.31
C GLN A 34 -2.56 -10.72 -9.28
N TYR A 35 -1.55 -10.07 -9.83
CA TYR A 35 -1.50 -8.61 -9.89
C TYR A 35 -2.63 -8.03 -10.74
N PHE A 36 -3.01 -8.69 -11.82
CA PHE A 36 -4.16 -8.26 -12.61
C PHE A 36 -5.47 -8.27 -11.81
N VAL A 37 -5.64 -9.24 -10.90
CA VAL A 37 -6.85 -9.37 -10.06
C VAL A 37 -6.81 -8.43 -8.85
N TYR A 38 -5.69 -8.40 -8.12
CA TYR A 38 -5.59 -7.70 -6.84
C TYR A 38 -5.02 -6.28 -6.95
N GLY A 39 -4.11 -6.05 -7.90
CA GLY A 39 -3.39 -4.78 -8.04
C GLY A 39 -2.64 -4.36 -6.78
N ASN A 40 -2.26 -3.09 -6.73
CA ASN A 40 -1.90 -2.44 -5.47
C ASN A 40 -3.13 -1.74 -4.89
N SER A 41 -3.28 -1.78 -3.58
CA SER A 41 -4.38 -1.11 -2.87
C SER A 41 -3.87 -0.22 -1.76
N LEU A 42 -4.59 0.87 -1.47
CA LEU A 42 -4.28 1.81 -0.42
C LEU A 42 -5.42 1.85 0.59
N ASP A 43 -5.10 1.58 1.85
CA ASP A 43 -6.01 1.63 2.98
C ASP A 43 -5.51 2.69 3.98
N ILE A 44 -6.40 3.60 4.37
CA ILE A 44 -6.07 4.77 5.18
C ILE A 44 -7.02 4.83 6.36
N SER A 45 -6.48 4.60 7.56
CA SER A 45 -7.16 4.76 8.83
C SER A 45 -6.76 6.09 9.48
N THR A 46 -7.74 6.88 9.90
CA THR A 46 -7.51 8.16 10.57
C THR A 46 -8.40 8.29 11.80
N SER A 47 -7.92 8.97 12.85
CA SER A 47 -8.80 9.41 13.95
C SER A 47 -9.79 10.47 13.46
N ASN A 48 -10.95 10.61 14.13
CA ASN A 48 -12.02 11.55 13.76
C ASN A 48 -11.59 13.03 13.75
N THR A 49 -10.49 13.35 14.43
CA THR A 49 -9.92 14.70 14.53
C THR A 49 -9.04 15.10 13.36
N ILE A 50 -8.73 14.19 12.43
CA ILE A 50 -7.87 14.44 11.27
C ILE A 50 -8.75 14.76 10.07
N ASP A 51 -8.54 15.94 9.48
CA ASP A 51 -9.19 16.28 8.21
C ASP A 51 -8.50 15.56 7.04
N LYS A 52 -9.21 14.59 6.46
CA LYS A 52 -8.72 13.83 5.30
C LYS A 52 -8.49 14.70 4.06
N ASN A 53 -9.07 15.90 3.98
CA ASN A 53 -8.83 16.80 2.85
C ASN A 53 -7.42 17.40 2.88
N LEU A 54 -6.82 17.52 4.07
CA LEU A 54 -5.46 18.02 4.27
C LEU A 54 -4.40 16.93 4.08
N LEU A 55 -4.81 15.68 3.87
CA LEU A 55 -3.91 14.56 3.58
C LEU A 55 -3.56 14.51 2.10
N GLU A 56 -2.26 14.38 1.84
CA GLU A 56 -1.73 14.11 0.52
C GLU A 56 -0.74 12.95 0.60
N ILE A 57 -0.93 11.95 -0.25
CA ILE A 57 -0.06 10.76 -0.28
C ILE A 57 0.57 10.69 -1.67
N ARG A 58 1.90 10.67 -1.70
CA ARG A 58 2.69 10.63 -2.93
C ARG A 58 3.46 9.32 -3.05
N TRP A 59 3.41 8.74 -4.23
CA TRP A 59 4.36 7.72 -4.66
C TRP A 59 5.60 8.43 -5.20
N MET A 60 6.78 8.08 -4.69
CA MET A 60 8.04 8.66 -5.11
C MET A 60 9.08 7.59 -5.38
N CYS A 61 9.86 7.78 -6.44
CA CYS A 61 10.93 6.88 -6.82
C CYS A 61 12.27 7.43 -6.28
N LYS A 62 13.11 6.57 -5.68
CA LYS A 62 14.42 7.01 -5.18
C LYS A 62 15.40 7.30 -6.33
N THR A 63 15.26 6.55 -7.42
CA THR A 63 16.00 6.74 -8.67
C THR A 63 15.01 7.07 -9.78
N GLN A 64 15.22 8.21 -10.45
CA GLN A 64 14.44 8.63 -11.61
C GLN A 64 14.87 7.81 -12.83
N ASN A 65 14.34 6.60 -12.95
CA ASN A 65 14.38 5.84 -14.20
C ASN A 65 13.05 6.08 -14.96
N ILE A 66 13.07 6.00 -16.29
CA ILE A 66 11.94 6.35 -17.17
C ILE A 66 10.64 5.60 -16.79
N ALA A 67 10.77 4.39 -16.23
CA ALA A 67 9.64 3.56 -15.80
C ALA A 67 8.97 4.01 -14.48
N CYS A 68 9.66 4.76 -13.62
CA CYS A 68 9.18 5.11 -12.29
C CYS A 68 8.95 6.62 -12.19
N LYS A 69 7.68 7.04 -12.21
CA LYS A 69 7.28 8.45 -12.12
C LYS A 69 6.69 8.76 -10.75
N ASP A 70 7.06 9.92 -10.22
CA ASP A 70 6.43 10.46 -9.01
C ASP A 70 4.96 10.79 -9.30
N LEU A 71 4.06 10.37 -8.40
CA LEU A 71 2.61 10.44 -8.61
C LEU A 71 1.89 10.76 -7.31
N VAL A 72 0.87 11.62 -7.37
CA VAL A 72 -0.03 11.83 -6.23
C VAL A 72 -1.09 10.74 -6.24
N ILE A 73 -1.14 9.93 -5.19
CA ILE A 73 -2.04 8.77 -5.07
C ILE A 73 -3.34 9.16 -4.38
N PHE A 74 -3.25 9.98 -3.33
CA PHE A 74 -4.39 10.43 -2.54
C PHE A 74 -4.30 11.92 -2.32
N LYS A 75 -5.43 12.62 -2.50
CA LYS A 75 -5.57 14.05 -2.24
C LYS A 75 -7.05 14.39 -2.04
N ASN A 76 -7.34 15.40 -1.22
CA ASN A 76 -8.70 15.88 -0.99
C ASN A 76 -9.68 14.76 -0.58
N GLY A 77 -9.25 13.88 0.34
CA GLY A 77 -10.09 12.79 0.84
C GLY A 77 -10.30 11.61 -0.12
N LYS A 78 -9.69 11.60 -1.31
CA LYS A 78 -9.93 10.59 -2.35
C LYS A 78 -8.64 10.02 -2.93
N ILE A 79 -8.68 8.75 -3.33
CA ILE A 79 -7.66 8.14 -4.17
C ILE A 79 -7.87 8.68 -5.59
N ILE A 80 -6.85 9.31 -6.16
CA ILE A 80 -6.88 9.92 -7.50
C ILE A 80 -6.06 9.14 -8.52
N ASN A 81 -5.11 8.32 -8.07
CA ASN A 81 -4.30 7.45 -8.94
C ASN A 81 -4.04 6.10 -8.27
N ALA A 82 -3.87 5.06 -9.08
CA ALA A 82 -3.40 3.76 -8.60
C ALA A 82 -1.91 3.80 -8.25
N ILE A 83 -1.48 3.00 -7.27
CA ILE A 83 -0.07 2.85 -6.92
C ILE A 83 0.61 1.97 -7.99
N PRO A 84 1.67 2.45 -8.66
CA PRO A 84 2.39 1.66 -9.66
C PRO A 84 3.06 0.41 -9.07
N SER A 85 3.27 -0.62 -9.89
CA SER A 85 4.01 -1.83 -9.50
C SER A 85 5.31 -2.01 -10.26
N GLU A 86 6.17 -1.01 -10.08
CA GLU A 86 7.48 -0.94 -10.71
C GLU A 86 8.54 -1.68 -9.89
N LYS A 87 9.61 -2.12 -10.56
CA LYS A 87 10.81 -2.63 -9.88
C LYS A 87 11.66 -1.47 -9.39
N GLY A 88 12.26 -1.61 -8.20
CA GLY A 88 13.25 -0.68 -7.66
C GLY A 88 12.88 -0.12 -6.29
N ASN A 89 13.69 0.85 -5.87
CA ASN A 89 13.54 1.55 -4.60
C ASN A 89 12.53 2.69 -4.74
N GLN A 90 11.41 2.55 -4.06
CA GLN A 90 10.30 3.49 -4.05
C GLN A 90 9.93 3.82 -2.61
N LYS A 91 9.11 4.84 -2.44
CA LYS A 91 8.54 5.20 -1.15
C LYS A 91 7.17 5.82 -1.33
N LEU A 92 6.28 5.50 -0.40
CA LEU A 92 5.03 6.18 -0.19
C LEU A 92 5.24 7.26 0.86
N VAL A 93 5.13 8.53 0.48
CA VAL A 93 5.35 9.65 1.39
C VAL A 93 4.01 10.28 1.73
N VAL A 94 3.75 10.45 3.02
CA VAL A 94 2.51 11.01 3.54
C VAL A 94 2.76 12.43 4.01
N TYR A 95 1.92 13.34 3.54
CA TYR A 95 1.89 14.73 3.92
C TYR A 95 0.57 15.04 4.60
N TYR A 96 0.62 15.88 5.64
CA TYR A 96 -0.56 16.48 6.26
C TYR A 96 -0.34 17.99 6.30
N ASN A 97 -1.31 18.74 5.78
CA ASN A 97 -1.20 20.17 5.51
C ASN A 97 0.17 20.58 4.92
N HIS A 98 0.54 19.95 3.80
CA HIS A 98 1.78 20.20 3.06
C HIS A 98 3.09 19.86 3.80
N ARG A 99 3.04 19.38 5.05
CA ARG A 99 4.23 18.90 5.78
C ARG A 99 4.32 17.39 5.75
N LYS A 100 5.53 16.88 5.53
CA LYS A 100 5.79 15.44 5.57
C LYS A 100 5.59 14.92 6.99
N VAL A 101 4.69 13.95 7.15
CA VAL A 101 4.42 13.28 8.42
C VAL A 101 5.02 11.88 8.48
N GLY A 102 5.23 11.23 7.34
CA GLY A 102 5.77 9.88 7.34
C GLY A 102 6.15 9.38 5.97
N GLU A 103 6.82 8.24 5.94
CA GLU A 103 7.08 7.51 4.71
C GLU A 103 7.08 6.00 4.94
N ILE A 104 6.71 5.28 3.89
CA ILE A 104 6.75 3.83 3.80
C ILE A 104 7.75 3.48 2.69
N PRO A 105 9.00 3.13 3.03
CA PRO A 105 9.98 2.70 2.05
C PRO A 105 9.60 1.32 1.51
N GLN A 106 9.87 1.10 0.22
CA GLN A 106 9.69 -0.19 -0.41
C GLN A 106 10.79 -0.43 -1.43
N ASN A 107 11.39 -1.62 -1.37
CA ASN A 107 12.28 -2.09 -2.42
C ASN A 107 11.62 -3.28 -3.12
N LYS A 108 11.11 -3.06 -4.34
CA LYS A 108 10.52 -4.12 -5.15
C LYS A 108 11.59 -4.73 -6.03
N THR A 109 11.86 -6.02 -5.87
CA THR A 109 12.79 -6.76 -6.74
C THR A 109 12.13 -7.27 -8.02
N ILE A 110 10.79 -7.37 -8.03
CA ILE A 110 9.97 -7.94 -9.09
C ILE A 110 8.82 -6.98 -9.42
N LYS A 111 8.51 -6.82 -10.71
CA LYS A 111 7.39 -6.01 -11.22
C LYS A 111 6.06 -6.75 -11.07
N ALA A 112 4.94 -6.03 -11.15
CA ALA A 112 3.60 -6.63 -11.13
C ALA A 112 3.39 -7.56 -9.91
N GLN A 113 3.80 -7.10 -8.73
CA GLN A 113 3.46 -7.73 -7.45
C GLN A 113 2.39 -6.91 -6.74
N ALA A 114 1.30 -7.57 -6.37
CA ALA A 114 0.21 -6.97 -5.63
C ALA A 114 0.61 -6.72 -4.16
N HIS A 115 0.39 -5.51 -3.69
CA HIS A 115 0.65 -5.09 -2.32
C HIS A 115 -0.52 -4.27 -1.78
N GLN A 116 -0.88 -4.50 -0.52
CA GLN A 116 -1.77 -3.62 0.23
C GLN A 116 -0.92 -2.70 1.11
N TYR A 117 -1.07 -1.39 0.93
CA TYR A 117 -0.43 -0.37 1.73
C TYR A 117 -1.43 0.12 2.76
N ARG A 118 -1.06 0.06 4.04
CA ARG A 118 -1.87 0.56 5.15
C ARG A 118 -1.17 1.75 5.77
N ILE A 119 -1.90 2.85 5.86
CA ILE A 119 -1.48 4.06 6.57
C ILE A 119 -2.45 4.27 7.71
N GLU A 120 -1.89 4.44 8.91
CA GLU A 120 -2.61 4.83 10.09
C GLU A 120 -2.06 6.18 10.56
N LEU A 121 -2.96 7.16 10.68
CA LEU A 121 -2.64 8.46 11.23
C LEU A 121 -3.57 8.75 12.41
N LEU A 122 -2.99 8.96 13.59
CA LEU A 122 -3.76 9.24 14.80
C LEU A 122 -3.34 10.59 15.36
N SER A 123 -4.30 11.37 15.87
CA SER A 123 -4.03 12.59 16.61
C SER A 123 -4.39 12.40 18.08
N LYS A 124 -3.43 12.64 18.98
CA LYS A 124 -3.62 12.58 20.44
C LYS A 124 -2.74 13.61 21.12
N ASN A 125 -3.30 14.37 22.06
CA ASN A 125 -2.57 15.37 22.86
C ASN A 125 -1.71 16.33 22.00
N ASN A 126 -2.30 16.93 20.97
CA ASN A 126 -1.61 17.82 20.00
C ASN A 126 -0.41 17.20 19.28
N SER A 127 -0.31 15.87 19.25
CA SER A 127 0.72 15.12 18.54
C SER A 127 0.09 14.25 17.47
N LEU A 128 0.77 14.12 16.33
CA LEU A 128 0.41 13.19 15.26
C LEU A 128 1.26 11.93 15.36
N PHE A 129 0.61 10.78 15.22
CA PHE A 129 1.24 9.48 15.19
C PHE A 129 1.02 8.88 13.82
N PHE A 130 2.11 8.61 13.11
CA PHE A 130 2.11 7.96 11.81
C PHE A 130 2.59 6.52 11.95
N LYS A 131 1.88 5.59 11.31
CA LYS A 131 2.32 4.21 11.15
C LYS A 131 2.00 3.75 9.72
N GLY A 132 2.98 3.12 9.10
CA GLY A 132 2.86 2.57 7.75
C GLY A 132 3.18 1.08 7.71
N GLU A 133 2.40 0.33 6.95
CA GLU A 133 2.59 -1.09 6.73
C GLU A 133 2.38 -1.44 5.25
N ILE A 134 3.13 -2.43 4.76
CA ILE A 134 2.93 -3.08 3.46
C ILE A 134 2.67 -4.55 3.73
N ILE A 135 1.54 -5.06 3.22
CA ILE A 135 1.20 -6.47 3.21
C ILE A 135 1.34 -6.98 1.78
N GLY A 136 2.02 -8.12 1.61
CA GLY A 136 2.24 -8.73 0.30
C GLY A 136 3.58 -9.44 0.21
N PRO A 137 4.05 -9.73 -1.02
CA PRO A 137 5.32 -10.42 -1.28
C PRO A 137 6.55 -9.75 -0.66
N SER A 138 6.60 -8.41 -0.66
CA SER A 138 7.67 -7.60 -0.08
C SER A 138 7.10 -6.76 1.06
N PRO A 139 6.85 -7.37 2.23
CA PRO A 139 6.18 -6.72 3.34
C PRO A 139 7.10 -5.71 4.03
N TYR A 140 6.49 -4.71 4.66
CA TYR A 140 7.18 -3.72 5.46
C TYR A 140 6.31 -3.39 6.68
N LYS A 141 6.92 -3.33 7.87
CA LYS A 141 6.26 -2.88 9.09
C LYS A 141 7.05 -1.73 9.69
N GLY A 142 6.56 -0.51 9.46
CA GLY A 142 7.14 0.69 10.03
C GLY A 142 6.90 0.76 11.53
N ARG A 143 7.90 1.25 12.26
CA ARG A 143 7.69 1.64 13.66
C ARG A 143 6.82 2.90 13.68
N PRO A 144 5.82 3.00 14.57
CA PRO A 144 5.07 4.23 14.73
C PRO A 144 6.00 5.40 15.04
N THR A 145 5.81 6.52 14.35
CA THR A 145 6.57 7.76 14.56
C THR A 145 5.65 8.84 15.10
N THR A 146 6.13 9.56 16.11
CA THR A 146 5.43 10.71 16.69
C THR A 146 5.98 12.00 16.11
N ILE A 147 5.08 12.90 15.72
CA ILE A 147 5.40 14.24 15.22
C ILE A 147 4.77 15.22 16.20
N LEU A 148 5.62 16.03 16.84
CA LEU A 148 5.19 17.03 17.80
C LEU A 148 4.60 18.24 17.07
N SER A 149 3.43 18.71 17.54
CA SER A 149 2.71 19.93 17.15
C SER A 149 1.71 19.81 15.98
N VAL A 150 0.43 19.57 16.33
CA VAL A 150 -0.74 19.90 15.49
C VAL A 150 -1.03 21.40 15.49
N ALA A 151 -0.68 22.12 16.56
CA ALA A 151 -0.95 23.56 16.71
C ALA A 151 -0.17 24.48 15.75
N SER A 152 0.76 23.91 14.96
CA SER A 152 1.52 24.62 13.93
C SER A 152 1.32 24.03 12.53
N LEU A 153 0.43 23.03 12.38
CA LEU A 153 0.08 22.39 11.12
C LEU A 153 -1.18 23.03 10.57
#